data_AF-B2FRH6-F1
#
_entry.id   AF-B2FRH6-F1
#
_cell.length_a   1.000
_cell.length_b   1.000
_cell.length_c   1.000
_cell.angle_alpha   90.00
_cell.angle_beta   90.00
_cell.angle_gamma   90.00
#
_symmetry.space_group_name_H-M   'P 1'
#
loop_
_entity.id
_entity.type
_entity.pdbx_description
1 polymer ?
#
loop_
_entity_poly.entity_id
_entity_poly.type
_entity_poly.pdbx_seq_one_letter_code
_entity_poly.pdbx_strand_id
1 'polypeptide(L)'
;MQTLNKVLDMARGMCSRDSDRALAQALKVTPTTILGWRNGSRRITDEHLMAVIEKAKADPALAVLIRQETAETKAEKKGWATLWDRLSAAAAVLVLVVVATPGVARANPLPVQGFSSGHGDSMYIMFIAPLPDPGFTSHAPDPLQAPA
;
A
#
# COMPACT_ATOMS: atom_id res chain seq x y z
N MET A 1 -0.29 -9.64 -26.79
CA MET A 1 0.86 -9.61 -25.87
C MET A 1 1.45 -8.21 -25.83
N GLN A 2 0.72 -7.25 -25.25
CA GLN A 2 1.23 -5.89 -25.06
C GLN A 2 1.72 -5.70 -23.63
N THR A 3 1.03 -6.32 -22.67
CA THR A 3 1.33 -6.17 -21.25
C THR A 3 2.68 -6.80 -20.88
N LEU A 4 2.95 -8.03 -21.34
CA LEU A 4 4.24 -8.70 -21.07
C LEU A 4 5.43 -7.89 -21.57
N ASN A 5 5.35 -7.32 -22.78
CA ASN A 5 6.41 -6.49 -23.34
C ASN A 5 6.65 -5.23 -22.51
N LYS A 6 5.58 -4.56 -22.07
CA LYS A 6 5.69 -3.39 -21.17
C LYS A 6 6.37 -3.75 -19.85
N VAL A 7 6.02 -4.87 -19.22
CA VAL A 7 6.66 -5.29 -17.96
C VAL A 7 8.13 -5.65 -18.18
N LEU A 8 8.47 -6.31 -19.29
CA LEU A 8 9.86 -6.58 -19.65
C LEU A 8 10.65 -5.28 -19.88
N ASP A 9 10.06 -4.30 -20.55
CA ASP A 9 10.68 -2.99 -20.79
C ASP A 9 10.88 -2.21 -19.48
N MET A 10 9.91 -2.26 -18.56
CA MET A 10 10.07 -1.69 -17.21
C MET A 10 11.19 -2.38 -16.44
N ALA A 11 11.22 -3.72 -16.42
CA ALA A 11 12.28 -4.49 -15.75
C ALA A 11 13.67 -4.20 -16.35
N ARG A 12 13.73 -3.96 -17.67
CA ARG A 12 14.94 -3.57 -18.39
C ARG A 12 15.44 -2.19 -17.96
N GLY A 13 14.54 -1.22 -17.80
CA GLY A 13 14.87 0.11 -17.27
C GLY A 13 15.38 0.09 -15.82
N MET A 14 14.99 -0.91 -15.04
CA MET A 14 15.45 -1.10 -13.64
C MET A 14 16.79 -1.84 -13.51
N CYS A 15 17.36 -2.32 -14.62
CA CYS A 15 18.70 -2.93 -14.62
C CYS A 15 19.79 -1.86 -14.67
N SER A 16 21.02 -2.24 -14.29
CA SER A 16 22.20 -1.35 -14.35
C SER A 16 22.48 -0.77 -15.74
N ARG A 17 22.02 -1.47 -16.78
CA ARG A 17 22.02 -1.00 -18.16
C ARG A 17 20.69 -1.35 -18.80
N ASP A 18 20.13 -0.39 -19.53
CA ASP A 18 18.92 -0.55 -20.32
C ASP A 18 19.15 -1.50 -21.52
N SER A 19 19.18 -2.80 -21.25
CA SER A 19 19.54 -3.83 -22.22
C SER A 19 18.92 -5.18 -21.85
N ASP A 20 18.31 -5.87 -22.82
CA ASP A 20 17.76 -7.21 -22.63
C ASP A 20 18.82 -8.20 -22.11
N ARG A 21 20.09 -8.03 -22.50
CA ARG A 21 21.21 -8.83 -21.95
C ARG A 21 21.39 -8.65 -20.43
N ALA A 22 21.22 -7.43 -19.92
CA ALA A 22 21.35 -7.15 -18.49
C ALA A 22 20.16 -7.74 -17.72
N LEU A 23 18.95 -7.64 -18.29
CA LEU A 23 17.76 -8.31 -17.77
C LEU A 23 17.92 -9.83 -17.76
N ALA A 24 18.45 -10.41 -18.83
CA ALA A 24 18.72 -11.84 -18.96
C ALA A 24 19.68 -12.36 -17.89
N GLN A 25 20.78 -11.64 -17.67
CA GLN A 25 21.74 -11.95 -16.60
C GLN A 25 21.10 -11.88 -15.22
N ALA A 26 20.31 -10.83 -14.95
CA ALA A 26 19.65 -10.66 -13.66
C ALA A 26 18.61 -11.77 -13.38
N LEU A 27 17.96 -12.29 -14.41
CA LEU A 27 16.99 -13.39 -14.33
C LEU A 27 17.64 -14.77 -14.48
N LYS A 28 18.96 -14.85 -14.68
CA LYS A 28 19.71 -16.08 -14.99
C LYS A 28 19.15 -16.86 -16.19
N VAL A 29 18.67 -16.15 -17.21
CA VAL A 29 18.17 -16.71 -18.47
C VAL A 29 19.02 -16.27 -19.65
N THR A 30 18.90 -16.97 -20.78
CA THR A 30 19.54 -16.57 -22.04
C THR A 30 18.80 -15.41 -22.70
N PRO A 31 19.47 -14.45 -23.37
CA PRO A 31 18.80 -13.37 -24.11
C PRO A 31 17.81 -13.86 -25.18
N THR A 32 18.05 -15.03 -25.78
CA THR A 32 17.13 -15.69 -26.72
C THR A 32 15.82 -16.10 -26.05
N THR A 33 15.85 -16.45 -24.76
CA THR A 33 14.65 -16.75 -23.98
C THR A 33 13.78 -15.51 -23.82
N ILE A 34 14.39 -14.35 -23.54
CA ILE A 34 13.65 -13.07 -23.46
C ILE A 34 13.03 -12.72 -24.81
N LEU A 35 13.78 -12.87 -25.91
CA LEU A 35 13.24 -12.65 -27.25
C LEU A 35 12.05 -13.58 -27.55
N GLY A 36 12.15 -14.85 -27.13
CA GLY A 36 11.08 -15.84 -27.23
C GLY A 36 9.83 -15.49 -26.42
N TRP A 37 9.98 -14.77 -25.30
CA TRP A 37 8.84 -14.23 -24.56
C TRP A 37 8.22 -13.03 -25.27
N ARG A 38 9.04 -12.15 -25.86
CA ARG A 38 8.56 -10.94 -26.54
C ARG A 38 7.77 -11.23 -27.81
N ASN A 39 8.23 -12.20 -28.60
CA ASN A 39 7.58 -12.61 -29.84
C ASN A 39 6.46 -13.65 -29.62
N GLY A 40 6.25 -14.10 -28.37
CA GLY A 40 5.25 -15.11 -28.03
C GLY A 40 5.61 -16.54 -28.48
N SER A 41 6.84 -16.80 -28.94
CA SER A 41 7.27 -18.14 -29.34
C SER A 41 7.51 -19.07 -28.15
N ARG A 42 7.65 -18.52 -26.94
CA ARG A 42 7.81 -19.26 -25.69
C ARG A 42 6.96 -18.62 -24.59
N ARG A 43 6.22 -19.46 -23.84
CA ARG A 43 5.57 -19.01 -22.61
C ARG A 43 6.59 -18.76 -21.50
N ILE A 44 6.41 -17.67 -20.77
CA ILE A 44 7.16 -17.39 -19.54
C ILE A 44 6.64 -18.30 -18.41
N THR A 45 7.55 -18.87 -17.61
CA THR A 45 7.20 -19.63 -16.40
C THR A 45 6.78 -18.68 -15.29
N ASP A 46 5.99 -19.15 -14.32
CA ASP A 46 5.49 -18.29 -13.24
C ASP A 46 6.63 -17.73 -12.37
N GLU A 47 7.68 -18.52 -12.14
CA GLU A 47 8.91 -18.10 -11.44
C GLU A 47 9.57 -16.89 -12.11
N HIS A 48 9.78 -16.96 -13.43
CA HIS A 48 10.40 -15.87 -14.18
C HIS A 48 9.47 -14.67 -14.33
N LEU A 49 8.16 -14.90 -14.46
CA LEU A 49 7.17 -13.83 -14.52
C LEU A 49 7.16 -13.02 -13.23
N MET A 50 7.15 -13.68 -12.08
CA MET A 50 7.20 -13.02 -10.78
C MET A 50 8.53 -12.29 -10.57
N ALA A 51 9.66 -12.89 -10.92
CA ALA A 51 10.96 -12.23 -10.83
C ALA A 51 11.05 -10.97 -11.74
N VAL A 52 10.43 -11.01 -12.92
CA VAL A 52 10.33 -9.86 -13.84
C VAL A 52 9.47 -8.75 -13.23
N ILE A 53 8.32 -9.08 -12.66
CA ILE A 53 7.40 -8.11 -12.03
C ILE A 53 8.04 -7.48 -10.79
N GLU A 54 8.68 -8.27 -9.95
CA GLU A 54 9.41 -7.81 -8.76
C GLU A 54 10.51 -6.83 -9.16
N LYS A 55 11.32 -7.19 -10.16
CA LYS A 55 12.37 -6.31 -10.70
C LYS A 55 11.82 -5.03 -11.32
N ALA A 56 10.70 -5.11 -12.02
CA ALA A 56 10.01 -3.95 -12.57
C ALA A 56 9.35 -3.08 -11.49
N LYS A 57 9.26 -3.55 -10.23
CA LYS A 57 8.44 -2.96 -9.15
C LYS A 57 7.00 -2.71 -9.62
N ALA A 58 6.52 -3.58 -10.50
CA ALA A 58 5.19 -3.46 -11.09
C ALA A 58 4.15 -4.12 -10.19
N ASP A 59 2.88 -3.79 -10.40
CA ASP A 59 1.78 -4.40 -9.64
C ASP A 59 1.76 -5.92 -9.87
N PRO A 60 1.80 -6.76 -8.81
CA PRO A 60 1.72 -8.21 -8.93
C PRO A 60 0.46 -8.69 -9.64
N ALA A 61 -0.63 -7.91 -9.62
CA ALA A 61 -1.84 -8.21 -10.36
C ALA A 61 -1.56 -8.34 -11.88
N LEU A 62 -0.58 -7.63 -12.45
CA LEU A 62 -0.25 -7.72 -13.87
C LEU A 62 0.11 -9.14 -14.33
N ALA A 63 0.53 -10.02 -13.41
CA ALA A 63 0.71 -11.44 -13.71
C ALA A 63 -0.59 -12.09 -14.22
N VAL A 64 -1.74 -11.73 -13.62
CA VAL A 64 -3.07 -12.22 -13.98
C VAL A 64 -3.45 -11.77 -15.38
N LEU A 65 -3.22 -10.49 -15.71
CA LEU A 65 -3.47 -9.95 -17.05
C LEU A 65 -2.57 -10.60 -18.10
N ILE A 66 -1.28 -10.81 -17.79
CA ILE A 66 -0.36 -11.51 -18.69
C ILE A 66 -0.83 -12.94 -18.93
N ARG A 67 -1.33 -13.63 -17.90
CA ARG A 67 -1.90 -14.98 -18.03
C ARG A 67 -3.19 -15.02 -18.83
N GLN A 68 -4.06 -14.02 -18.66
CA GLN A 68 -5.22 -13.83 -19.53
C GLN A 68 -4.80 -13.67 -21.00
N GLU A 69 -3.78 -12.86 -21.28
CA GLU A 69 -3.28 -12.62 -22.64
C GLU A 69 -2.59 -13.84 -23.26
N THR A 70 -1.90 -14.65 -22.44
CA THR A 70 -1.21 -15.87 -22.92
C THR A 70 -2.11 -17.10 -23.01
N ALA A 71 -3.26 -17.11 -22.35
CA ALA A 71 -4.22 -18.22 -22.38
C ALA A 71 -4.56 -18.64 -23.83
N GLU A 72 -4.51 -19.95 -24.10
CA GLU A 72 -4.70 -20.47 -25.46
C GLU A 72 -6.18 -20.75 -25.73
N THR A 73 -6.92 -21.15 -24.70
CA THR A 73 -8.33 -21.50 -24.80
C THR A 73 -9.25 -20.33 -24.47
N LYS A 74 -10.43 -20.28 -25.10
CA LYS A 74 -11.46 -19.25 -24.82
C LYS A 74 -11.98 -19.35 -23.38
N ALA A 75 -12.08 -20.56 -22.82
CA ALA A 75 -12.54 -20.79 -21.46
C ALA A 75 -11.55 -20.25 -20.42
N GLU A 76 -10.25 -20.54 -20.60
CA GLU A 76 -9.18 -20.04 -19.75
C GLU A 76 -9.08 -18.50 -19.80
N LYS A 77 -9.17 -17.91 -21.00
CA LYS A 77 -9.25 -16.45 -21.15
C LYS A 77 -10.39 -15.83 -20.34
N LYS A 78 -11.58 -16.44 -20.38
CA LYS A 78 -12.75 -15.94 -19.66
C LYS A 78 -12.58 -16.06 -18.14
N GLY A 79 -11.97 -17.14 -17.66
CA GLY A 79 -11.65 -17.32 -16.24
C GLY A 79 -10.70 -16.23 -15.74
N TRP A 80 -9.59 -16.01 -16.45
CA TRP A 80 -8.62 -14.97 -16.09
C TRP A 80 -9.19 -13.56 -16.22
N ALA A 81 -10.00 -13.29 -17.26
CA ALA A 81 -10.70 -12.01 -17.42
C ALA A 81 -11.60 -11.69 -16.24
N THR A 82 -12.34 -12.68 -15.73
CA THR A 82 -13.22 -12.51 -14.58
C THR A 82 -12.44 -12.20 -13.30
N LEU A 83 -11.30 -12.88 -13.09
CA LEU A 83 -10.43 -12.59 -11.96
C LEU A 83 -9.84 -11.18 -12.04
N TRP A 84 -9.39 -10.78 -13.24
CA TRP A 84 -8.89 -9.44 -13.51
C TRP A 84 -9.95 -8.36 -13.29
N ASP A 85 -11.17 -8.54 -13.78
CA ASP A 85 -12.28 -7.59 -13.57
C ASP A 85 -12.59 -7.41 -12.08
N ARG A 86 -12.57 -8.48 -11.30
CA ARG A 86 -12.78 -8.40 -9.84
C ARG A 86 -11.67 -7.64 -9.13
N LEU A 87 -10.41 -7.89 -9.51
CA LEU A 87 -9.25 -7.15 -9.01
C LEU A 87 -9.36 -5.66 -9.36
N SER A 88 -9.70 -5.35 -10.62
CA SER A 88 -9.88 -3.98 -11.10
C SER A 88 -11.06 -3.28 -10.41
N ALA A 89 -12.17 -3.97 -10.17
CA ALA A 89 -13.32 -3.43 -9.47
C ALA A 89 -12.98 -3.11 -8.01
N ALA A 90 -12.26 -4.00 -7.31
CA ALA A 90 -11.80 -3.74 -5.95
C ALA A 90 -10.86 -2.51 -5.91
N ALA A 91 -9.92 -2.40 -6.85
CA ALA A 91 -9.04 -1.24 -6.97
C ALA A 91 -9.83 0.07 -7.23
N ALA A 92 -10.82 0.03 -8.13
CA ALA A 92 -11.66 1.19 -8.44
C ALA A 92 -12.48 1.65 -7.23
N VAL A 93 -13.02 0.73 -6.43
CA VAL A 93 -13.74 1.05 -5.19
C VAL A 93 -12.81 1.72 -4.17
N LEU A 94 -11.58 1.23 -4.00
CA LEU A 94 -10.60 1.87 -3.12
C LEU A 94 -10.26 3.30 -3.57
N VAL A 95 -10.04 3.51 -4.87
CA VAL A 95 -9.80 4.85 -5.42
C VAL A 95 -11.02 5.76 -5.21
N LEU A 96 -12.24 5.26 -5.45
CA LEU A 96 -13.46 6.03 -5.19
C LEU A 96 -13.60 6.39 -3.71
N VAL A 97 -13.30 5.49 -2.78
CA VAL A 97 -13.30 5.79 -1.34
C VAL A 97 -12.27 6.89 -1.03
N VAL A 98 -11.04 6.79 -1.52
CA VAL A 98 -10.00 7.81 -1.31
C VAL A 98 -10.40 9.16 -1.91
N VAL A 99 -10.97 9.19 -3.11
CA VAL A 99 -11.40 10.42 -3.79
C VAL A 99 -12.64 11.03 -3.12
N ALA A 100 -13.60 10.21 -2.69
CA ALA A 100 -14.82 10.66 -2.01
C ALA A 100 -14.56 11.10 -0.55
N THR A 101 -13.43 10.69 0.03
CA THR A 101 -12.98 11.14 1.37
C THR A 101 -11.64 11.86 1.29
N PRO A 102 -11.56 13.06 0.68
CA PRO A 102 -10.30 13.79 0.54
C PRO A 102 -9.71 14.33 1.87
N GLY A 103 -10.28 13.95 3.03
CA GLY A 103 -9.89 14.40 4.37
C GLY A 103 -9.18 13.36 5.26
N VAL A 104 -9.03 12.09 4.85
CA VAL A 104 -8.42 11.06 5.73
C VAL A 104 -6.89 11.15 5.80
N ALA A 105 -6.24 12.00 5.00
CA ALA A 105 -4.80 12.29 5.13
C ALA A 105 -4.45 13.09 6.41
N ARG A 106 -5.45 13.62 7.14
CA ARG A 106 -5.30 14.27 8.44
C ARG A 106 -6.42 13.88 9.41
N ALA A 107 -6.71 12.58 9.54
CA ALA A 107 -7.58 12.10 10.61
C ALA A 107 -6.94 10.91 11.33
N ASN A 108 -7.03 10.98 12.67
CA ASN A 108 -6.42 10.11 13.68
C ASN A 108 -6.38 8.61 13.34
N PRO A 109 -5.36 7.86 13.83
CA PRO A 109 -5.30 6.42 13.65
C PRO A 109 -6.61 5.79 14.14
N LEU A 110 -7.25 5.02 13.25
CA LEU A 110 -8.43 4.23 13.54
C LEU A 110 -8.16 3.36 14.79
N PRO A 111 -8.84 3.56 15.93
CA PRO A 111 -8.75 2.61 17.02
C PRO A 111 -9.52 1.36 16.60
N VAL A 112 -8.78 0.32 16.19
CA VAL A 112 -9.32 -1.03 16.07
C VAL A 112 -9.59 -1.54 17.49
N GLN A 113 -10.73 -1.18 18.07
CA GLN A 113 -11.25 -1.77 19.30
C GLN A 113 -12.40 -2.70 18.94
N GLY A 114 -12.06 -3.97 18.80
CA GLY A 114 -13.05 -5.00 18.46
C GLY A 114 -12.56 -6.43 18.67
N PHE A 115 -11.51 -6.66 19.45
CA PHE A 115 -11.16 -7.97 20.00
C PHE A 115 -10.47 -7.79 21.34
N SER A 116 -11.24 -7.87 22.43
CA SER A 116 -10.79 -8.43 23.70
C SER A 116 -11.97 -8.45 24.67
N SER A 117 -12.71 -9.55 24.63
CA SER A 117 -13.56 -9.95 25.74
C SER A 117 -12.68 -10.53 26.85
N GLY A 118 -12.80 -9.96 28.05
CA GLY A 118 -12.55 -10.64 29.32
C GLY A 118 -11.12 -10.57 29.86
N HIS A 119 -10.86 -9.67 30.81
CA HIS A 119 -10.95 -9.95 32.25
C HIS A 119 -10.52 -8.69 32.99
N GLY A 120 -11.25 -8.34 34.06
CA GLY A 120 -11.16 -7.05 34.72
C GLY A 120 -9.84 -6.82 35.45
N ASP A 121 -9.42 -5.56 35.44
CA ASP A 121 -9.02 -4.90 36.68
C ASP A 121 -9.30 -3.39 36.56
N SER A 122 -9.69 -2.82 37.70
CA SER A 122 -10.24 -1.48 37.87
C SER A 122 -9.16 -0.40 37.82
N MET A 123 -9.36 0.74 37.12
CA MET A 123 -8.84 2.03 37.60
C MET A 123 -9.44 3.27 36.88
N TYR A 124 -10.12 4.06 37.70
CA TYR A 124 -10.65 5.44 37.64
C TYR A 124 -10.49 6.34 36.39
N ILE A 125 -11.66 6.85 35.94
CA ILE A 125 -11.83 7.99 35.03
C ILE A 125 -11.54 9.29 35.80
N MET A 126 -10.52 10.06 35.41
CA MET A 126 -10.33 11.43 35.91
C MET A 126 -11.04 12.42 34.99
N PHE A 127 -12.13 12.98 35.50
CA PHE A 127 -12.94 14.04 34.89
C PHE A 127 -12.16 15.38 34.97
N ILE A 128 -12.09 16.11 33.86
CA ILE A 128 -11.48 17.45 33.76
C ILE A 128 -12.32 18.47 34.54
N ALA A 129 -11.69 19.25 35.43
CA ALA A 129 -12.27 20.43 36.07
C ALA A 129 -11.96 21.72 35.29
N PRO A 130 -12.87 22.72 35.21
CA PRO A 130 -12.65 23.98 34.50
C PRO A 130 -12.23 25.17 35.41
N LEU A 131 -11.25 25.96 34.92
CA LEU A 131 -10.98 27.41 35.11
C LEU A 131 -10.64 27.97 36.54
N PRO A 132 -10.15 29.23 36.71
CA PRO A 132 -8.95 29.54 37.50
C PRO A 132 -9.23 30.46 38.72
N ASP A 133 -8.67 30.16 39.89
CA ASP A 133 -8.87 31.05 41.04
C ASP A 133 -7.92 32.28 41.04
N PRO A 134 -8.45 33.50 41.28
CA PRO A 134 -7.69 34.72 41.48
C PRO A 134 -7.07 34.76 42.88
N GLY A 135 -5.75 34.91 42.95
CA GLY A 135 -5.00 34.98 44.20
C GLY A 135 -5.37 36.20 45.04
N PHE A 136 -5.99 35.94 46.19
CA PHE A 136 -6.26 36.91 47.25
C PHE A 136 -5.04 36.95 48.20
N THR A 137 -4.14 37.93 48.06
CA THR A 137 -3.11 38.21 49.07
C THR A 137 -3.73 39.05 50.18
N SER A 138 -4.05 38.42 51.31
CA SER A 138 -4.48 39.12 52.52
C SER A 138 -3.29 39.88 53.12
N HIS A 139 -3.40 41.20 53.10
CA HIS A 139 -2.50 42.16 53.72
C HIS A 139 -2.82 42.22 55.22
N ALA A 140 -1.92 41.73 56.07
CA ALA A 140 -1.88 42.11 57.48
C ALA A 140 -0.98 43.35 57.64
N PRO A 141 -1.42 44.44 58.27
CA PRO A 141 -0.54 45.57 58.58
C PRO A 141 0.24 45.34 59.90
N ASP A 142 1.51 45.74 59.85
CA ASP A 142 2.50 45.79 60.94
C ASP A 142 1.98 46.54 62.20
N PRO A 143 2.37 46.11 63.42
CA PRO A 143 2.06 46.82 64.65
C PRO A 143 3.14 47.87 64.93
N LEU A 144 2.87 49.16 64.66
CA LEU A 144 3.48 50.32 65.33
C LEU A 144 2.95 51.63 64.71
N GLN A 145 1.98 52.28 65.37
CA GLN A 145 1.87 53.75 65.50
C GLN A 145 0.66 54.15 66.37
N ALA A 146 0.94 54.50 67.63
CA ALA A 146 0.21 55.54 68.40
C ALA A 146 0.50 56.93 67.77
N PRO A 147 -0.05 58.10 68.20
CA PRO A 147 -0.88 58.47 69.36
C PRO A 147 -2.17 59.24 68.92
N ALA A 148 -3.01 59.91 69.72
CA ALA A 148 -2.96 60.55 71.03
C ALA A 148 -4.36 60.61 71.65
#